data_AF-A0A4Y8AY00-F1
#
_entry.id   AF-A0A4Y8AY00-F1
#
_cell.length_a   1.000
_cell.length_b   1.000
_cell.length_c   1.000
_cell.angle_alpha   90.00
_cell.angle_beta   90.00
_cell.angle_gamma   90.00
#
_symmetry.space_group_name_H-M   'P 1'
#
loop_
_entity.id
_entity.type
_entity.pdbx_description
1 polymer ?
#
loop_
_entity_poly.entity_id
_entity_poly.type
_entity_poly.pdbx_seq_one_letter_code
_entity_poly.pdbx_strand_id
1 'polypeptide(L)'
;MKKTFQINSVIFIVMAFVFLQCGENSDSEELIPDPIVTTIKTFDKTHLSFGGEGVQFKEATFNFPVNSEKIEEILMFVKLECPNGVCGAWDVFANIKVKDPSTNMWLEMGRYITPYGVDNSQRVGGFVFDVTDFKSLLTGTVQLKSFIEVWTVEGWLLTVDFKVTEGNPAFKYSKIVPLIDYTNNSQQIPYGEPISDNIKLSGSVSIPENSKSIKLRSTISGWGHATPLDSDGRPSAEWGFRNHNLTLGSKDFIHKMEPIGCGTNPVSPQNGNWAPDRAGWCPGQEVPIRINSLLAFEAGKTVEYSYQFENWNNDGNNGSAFYSLSTYLVIESDSPIIKPVIN
;
A
#
# COMPACT_ATOMS: atom_id res chain seq x y z
N MET A 1 -26.79 74.66 32.63
CA MET A 1 -26.77 75.34 31.32
C MET A 1 -27.44 74.43 30.29
N LYS A 2 -28.38 74.99 29.53
CA LYS A 2 -29.21 74.33 28.50
C LYS A 2 -28.37 73.85 27.31
N LYS A 3 -28.72 72.70 26.71
CA LYS A 3 -29.33 72.60 25.36
C LYS A 3 -29.68 71.15 24.95
N THR A 4 -30.94 71.05 24.54
CA THR A 4 -31.73 70.10 23.71
C THR A 4 -31.02 69.31 22.60
N PHE A 5 -31.50 68.08 22.29
CA PHE A 5 -32.19 67.70 21.03
C PHE A 5 -32.68 66.22 21.06
N GLN A 6 -34.01 66.01 21.04
CA GLN A 6 -34.85 65.41 20.00
C GLN A 6 -35.02 63.88 20.00
N ILE A 7 -36.30 63.50 20.08
CA ILE A 7 -36.90 62.17 19.93
C ILE A 7 -37.29 62.01 18.47
N ASN A 8 -36.97 60.86 17.86
CA ASN A 8 -37.65 60.39 16.66
C ASN A 8 -38.04 58.92 16.85
N SER A 9 -39.34 58.68 16.69
CA SER A 9 -40.01 57.40 16.67
C SER A 9 -39.64 56.58 15.44
N VAL A 10 -39.41 55.28 15.60
CA VAL A 10 -39.50 54.32 14.49
C VAL A 10 -40.42 53.17 14.91
N ILE A 11 -41.46 52.99 14.10
CA ILE A 11 -42.54 52.03 14.21
C ILE A 11 -42.01 50.63 13.90
N PHE A 12 -42.24 49.67 14.80
CA PHE A 12 -42.07 48.23 14.52
C PHE A 12 -43.29 47.71 13.77
N ILE A 13 -43.11 47.36 12.50
CA ILE A 13 -44.13 46.67 11.69
C ILE A 13 -44.01 45.17 11.99
N VAL A 14 -45.02 44.60 12.64
CA VAL A 14 -45.19 43.15 12.80
C VAL A 14 -45.65 42.60 11.45
N MET A 15 -44.77 41.89 10.75
CA MET A 15 -45.12 41.19 9.51
C MET A 15 -45.65 39.81 9.87
N ALA A 16 -46.97 39.67 9.82
CA ALA A 16 -47.65 38.38 9.86
C ALA A 16 -47.34 37.63 8.55
N PHE A 17 -46.61 36.52 8.64
CA PHE A 17 -46.50 35.58 7.52
C PHE A 17 -47.61 34.53 7.63
N VAL A 18 -48.49 34.58 6.64
CA VAL A 18 -49.55 33.63 6.36
C VAL A 18 -48.91 32.27 6.03
N PHE A 19 -49.37 31.22 6.70
CA PHE A 19 -49.06 29.84 6.37
C PHE A 19 -49.57 29.51 4.96
N LEU A 20 -48.66 29.30 4.01
CA LEU A 20 -48.94 28.50 2.82
C LEU A 20 -48.62 27.04 3.14
N GLN A 21 -49.64 26.22 3.12
CA GLN A 21 -49.56 24.77 3.13
C GLN A 21 -48.91 24.30 1.80
N CYS A 22 -47.66 23.85 1.84
CA CYS A 22 -47.06 23.03 0.79
C CYS A 22 -46.92 21.60 1.31
N GLY A 23 -47.31 20.64 0.47
CA GLY A 23 -47.59 19.25 0.84
C GLY A 23 -46.44 18.49 1.49
N GLU A 24 -46.83 17.46 2.23
CA GLU A 24 -45.96 16.41 2.75
C GLU A 24 -45.21 15.73 1.58
N ASN A 25 -43.96 16.14 1.33
CA ASN A 25 -42.97 15.23 0.82
C ASN A 25 -42.27 14.63 2.04
N SER A 26 -42.63 13.39 2.36
CA SER A 26 -41.86 12.54 3.26
C SER A 26 -40.56 12.16 2.54
N ASP A 27 -39.58 13.05 2.54
CA ASP A 27 -38.20 12.64 2.30
C ASP A 27 -37.77 11.86 3.55
N SER A 28 -37.90 10.54 3.46
CA SER A 28 -37.27 9.64 4.41
C SER A 28 -35.76 9.86 4.32
N GLU A 29 -35.17 10.56 5.29
CA GLU A 29 -33.74 10.44 5.55
C GLU A 29 -33.46 8.95 5.77
N GLU A 30 -32.91 8.30 4.76
CA GLU A 30 -32.47 6.92 4.84
C GLU A 30 -31.35 6.87 5.89
N LEU A 31 -31.66 6.36 7.08
CA LEU A 31 -30.68 6.11 8.13
C LEU A 31 -29.60 5.19 7.55
N ILE A 32 -28.46 5.76 7.19
CA ILE A 32 -27.28 4.99 6.79
C ILE A 32 -26.84 4.25 8.06
N PRO A 33 -26.90 2.90 8.10
CA PRO A 33 -26.51 2.15 9.28
C PRO A 33 -25.03 2.40 9.58
N ASP A 34 -24.69 2.48 10.87
CA ASP A 34 -23.30 2.60 11.32
C ASP A 34 -22.43 1.51 10.70
N PRO A 35 -21.18 1.82 10.29
CA PRO A 35 -20.30 0.85 9.66
C PRO A 35 -19.99 -0.31 10.61
N ILE A 36 -20.09 -1.55 10.12
CA ILE A 36 -19.77 -2.76 10.88
C ILE A 36 -18.27 -3.00 10.78
N VAL A 37 -17.56 -2.99 11.91
CA VAL A 37 -16.12 -3.26 11.96
C VAL A 37 -15.84 -4.66 12.47
N THR A 38 -15.25 -5.50 11.63
CA THR A 38 -14.84 -6.87 11.97
C THR A 38 -13.31 -6.95 12.08
N THR A 39 -12.81 -7.52 13.18
CA THR A 39 -11.38 -7.83 13.33
C THR A 39 -11.11 -9.30 12.98
N ILE A 40 -10.18 -9.55 12.08
CA ILE A 40 -9.78 -10.87 11.61
C ILE A 40 -8.33 -11.11 12.05
N LYS A 41 -8.13 -12.06 12.95
CA LYS A 41 -6.80 -12.46 13.42
C LYS A 41 -6.21 -13.51 12.48
N THR A 42 -4.95 -13.37 12.10
CA THR A 42 -4.29 -14.30 11.18
C THR A 42 -3.04 -14.91 11.79
N PHE A 43 -1.84 -14.48 11.38
CA PHE A 43 -0.60 -14.88 12.04
C PHE A 43 -0.59 -14.33 13.47
N ASP A 44 -0.26 -15.18 14.44
CA ASP A 44 -0.14 -14.82 15.85
C ASP A 44 1.21 -15.31 16.36
N LYS A 45 2.08 -14.36 16.72
CA LYS A 45 3.45 -14.59 17.19
C LYS A 45 4.21 -15.66 16.39
N THR A 46 4.03 -15.65 15.07
CA THR A 46 4.66 -16.61 14.16
C THR A 46 6.15 -16.32 14.11
N HIS A 47 6.97 -17.27 14.56
CA HIS A 47 8.42 -17.12 14.56
C HIS A 47 8.98 -17.31 13.15
N LEU A 48 9.63 -16.27 12.63
CA LEU A 48 10.34 -16.27 11.35
C LEU A 48 11.82 -16.00 11.61
N SER A 49 12.70 -16.92 11.19
CA SER A 49 14.13 -16.90 11.49
C SER A 49 14.93 -17.62 10.41
N PHE A 50 16.26 -17.66 10.55
CA PHE A 50 17.15 -18.38 9.65
C PHE A 50 18.24 -19.13 10.41
N GLY A 51 18.58 -20.32 9.91
CA GLY A 51 19.52 -21.24 10.55
C GLY A 51 18.81 -22.28 11.44
N GLY A 52 19.43 -23.45 11.60
CA GLY A 52 18.80 -24.59 12.30
C GLY A 52 17.48 -25.00 11.64
N GLU A 53 16.40 -25.01 12.41
CA GLU A 53 15.03 -25.29 11.94
C GLU A 53 14.23 -24.01 11.56
N GLY A 54 14.89 -22.85 11.56
CA GLY A 54 14.26 -21.56 11.25
C GLY A 54 13.75 -21.46 9.82
N VAL A 55 12.61 -20.78 9.64
CA VAL A 55 12.03 -20.50 8.32
C VAL A 55 11.78 -19.01 8.14
N GLN A 56 12.15 -18.48 6.98
CA GLN A 56 11.97 -17.06 6.64
C GLN A 56 10.54 -16.70 6.21
N PHE A 57 9.70 -17.70 5.95
CA PHE A 57 8.31 -17.48 5.55
C PHE A 57 7.35 -18.47 6.20
N LYS A 58 6.07 -18.06 6.25
CA LYS A 58 4.96 -18.92 6.63
C LYS A 58 3.80 -18.71 5.66
N GLU A 59 3.25 -19.82 5.18
CA GLU A 59 1.99 -19.84 4.44
C GLU A 59 0.91 -20.46 5.34
N ALA A 60 -0.28 -19.86 5.36
CA ALA A 60 -1.40 -20.32 6.16
C ALA A 60 -2.74 -19.93 5.51
N THR A 61 -3.81 -20.60 5.92
CA THR A 61 -5.17 -20.36 5.44
C THR A 61 -6.04 -19.83 6.57
N PHE A 62 -6.79 -18.78 6.31
CA PHE A 62 -7.63 -18.07 7.27
C PHE A 62 -9.03 -17.86 6.71
N ASN A 63 -10.00 -17.61 7.59
CA ASN A 63 -11.37 -17.31 7.19
C ASN A 63 -11.67 -15.81 7.37
N PHE A 64 -12.19 -15.19 6.31
CA PHE A 64 -12.62 -13.80 6.24
C PHE A 64 -14.15 -13.76 6.06
N PRO A 65 -14.94 -13.80 7.15
CA PRO A 65 -16.40 -13.91 7.09
C PRO A 65 -17.07 -12.56 6.77
N VAL A 66 -16.63 -11.91 5.70
CA VAL A 66 -17.04 -10.56 5.28
C VAL A 66 -17.59 -10.60 3.85
N ASN A 67 -18.56 -9.75 3.55
CA ASN A 67 -19.11 -9.61 2.21
C ASN A 67 -18.31 -8.56 1.43
N SER A 68 -17.53 -8.99 0.43
CA SER A 68 -16.71 -8.10 -0.39
C SER A 68 -17.48 -6.95 -1.05
N GLU A 69 -18.79 -7.10 -1.28
CA GLU A 69 -19.64 -6.05 -1.87
C GLU A 69 -19.97 -4.91 -0.90
N LYS A 70 -19.79 -5.14 0.40
CA LYS A 70 -20.02 -4.14 1.45
C LYS A 70 -18.73 -3.56 2.02
N ILE A 71 -17.56 -4.10 1.64
CA ILE A 71 -16.28 -3.63 2.18
C ILE A 71 -15.97 -2.23 1.67
N GLU A 72 -15.94 -1.28 2.62
CA GLU A 72 -15.46 0.09 2.44
C GLU A 72 -13.94 0.19 2.64
N GLU A 73 -13.42 -0.50 3.66
CA GLU A 73 -12.01 -0.42 4.03
C GLU A 73 -11.51 -1.76 4.58
N ILE A 74 -10.26 -2.09 4.26
CA ILE A 74 -9.50 -3.14 4.95
C ILE A 74 -8.14 -2.58 5.36
N LEU A 75 -7.93 -2.47 6.67
CA LEU A 75 -6.62 -2.14 7.25
C LEU A 75 -5.92 -3.40 7.74
N MET A 76 -4.72 -3.66 7.24
CA MET A 76 -3.83 -4.72 7.71
C MET A 76 -2.82 -4.13 8.71
N PHE A 77 -2.71 -4.75 9.88
CA PHE A 77 -1.82 -4.38 10.97
C PHE A 77 -0.73 -5.42 11.11
N VAL A 78 0.54 -5.00 11.04
CA VAL A 78 1.71 -5.87 11.15
C VAL A 78 2.51 -5.49 12.38
N LYS A 79 2.56 -6.40 13.34
CA LYS A 79 3.31 -6.24 14.60
C LYS A 79 4.49 -7.18 14.60
N LEU A 80 5.63 -6.65 14.99
CA LEU A 80 6.85 -7.39 15.23
C LEU A 80 7.10 -7.40 16.74
N GLU A 81 7.48 -8.54 17.29
CA GLU A 81 7.99 -8.67 18.66
C GLU A 81 9.34 -9.41 18.62
N CYS A 82 10.21 -9.11 19.57
CA CYS A 82 11.53 -9.72 19.66
C CYS A 82 11.49 -11.01 20.51
N PRO A 83 11.77 -12.20 19.93
CA PRO A 83 11.82 -13.46 20.69
C PRO A 83 12.74 -13.36 21.91
N ASN A 84 12.20 -13.59 23.11
CA ASN A 84 12.97 -13.48 24.37
C ASN A 84 13.69 -12.13 24.56
N GLY A 85 13.18 -11.05 23.95
CA GLY A 85 13.77 -9.71 24.03
C GLY A 85 14.89 -9.44 23.02
N VAL A 86 15.19 -10.38 22.11
CA VAL A 86 16.22 -10.21 21.07
C VAL A 86 15.63 -10.63 19.71
N CYS A 87 15.70 -9.73 18.72
CA CYS A 87 15.22 -9.95 17.35
C CYS A 87 16.38 -9.80 16.36
N GLY A 88 16.09 -10.02 15.07
CA GLY A 88 17.02 -9.74 13.99
C GLY A 88 17.68 -8.36 14.12
N ALA A 89 19.02 -8.35 14.14
CA ALA A 89 19.80 -7.14 14.35
C ALA A 89 19.76 -6.15 13.16
N TRP A 90 19.38 -6.63 11.97
CA TRP A 90 19.42 -5.91 10.71
C TRP A 90 18.03 -5.47 10.25
N ASP A 91 18.02 -4.40 9.47
CA ASP A 91 16.87 -3.89 8.74
C ASP A 91 16.66 -4.68 7.45
N VAL A 92 15.79 -5.68 7.50
CA VAL A 92 15.59 -6.61 6.38
C VAL A 92 14.25 -6.39 5.70
N PHE A 93 14.22 -6.73 4.40
CA PHE A 93 13.00 -6.73 3.61
C PHE A 93 11.98 -7.70 4.20
N ALA A 94 10.71 -7.29 4.21
CA ALA A 94 9.61 -8.15 4.59
C ALA A 94 8.33 -7.76 3.86
N ASN A 95 7.46 -8.76 3.62
CA ASN A 95 6.16 -8.51 3.03
C ASN A 95 5.09 -9.52 3.44
N ILE A 96 3.84 -9.12 3.23
CA ILE A 96 2.66 -9.97 3.36
C ILE A 96 2.00 -10.09 1.98
N LYS A 97 1.72 -11.33 1.55
CA LYS A 97 1.06 -11.63 0.28
C LYS A 97 -0.25 -12.37 0.49
N VAL A 98 -1.19 -12.17 -0.42
CA VAL A 98 -2.42 -12.96 -0.56
C VAL A 98 -2.35 -13.82 -1.80
N LYS A 99 -2.89 -15.03 -1.75
CA LYS A 99 -2.95 -15.89 -2.93
C LYS A 99 -4.21 -15.60 -3.73
N ASP A 100 -4.06 -15.43 -5.03
CA ASP A 100 -5.17 -15.41 -5.96
C ASP A 100 -5.55 -16.86 -6.34
N PRO A 101 -6.71 -17.38 -5.91
CA PRO A 101 -7.07 -18.77 -6.14
C PRO A 101 -7.30 -19.11 -7.62
N SER A 102 -7.58 -18.11 -8.49
CA SER A 102 -7.83 -18.39 -9.92
C SER A 102 -6.54 -18.57 -10.71
N THR A 103 -5.44 -17.96 -10.28
CA THR A 103 -4.14 -17.99 -10.97
C THR A 103 -3.06 -18.73 -10.18
N ASN A 104 -3.33 -19.03 -8.90
CA ASN A 104 -2.38 -19.59 -7.94
C ASN A 104 -1.16 -18.67 -7.66
N MET A 105 -1.23 -17.39 -8.06
CA MET A 105 -0.17 -16.40 -7.84
C MET A 105 -0.28 -15.77 -6.45
N TRP A 106 0.87 -15.41 -5.88
CA TRP A 106 0.96 -14.62 -4.65
C TRP A 106 1.10 -13.14 -5.00
N LEU A 107 0.19 -12.30 -4.51
CA LEU A 107 0.21 -10.84 -4.72
C LEU A 107 0.59 -10.15 -3.42
N GLU A 108 1.59 -9.28 -3.46
CA GLU A 108 2.06 -8.47 -2.34
C GLU A 108 1.05 -7.39 -1.95
N MET A 109 0.53 -7.47 -0.72
CA MET A 109 -0.41 -6.49 -0.20
C MET A 109 0.28 -5.32 0.49
N GLY A 110 1.39 -5.60 1.17
CA GLY A 110 2.17 -4.60 1.89
C GLY A 110 3.60 -5.07 2.13
N ARG A 111 4.53 -4.12 2.08
CA ARG A 111 5.96 -4.32 2.29
C ARG A 111 6.44 -3.39 3.40
N TYR A 112 7.33 -3.88 4.25
CA TYR A 112 7.99 -3.11 5.29
C TYR A 112 9.45 -3.50 5.37
N ILE A 113 10.24 -2.62 5.98
CA ILE A 113 11.60 -2.94 6.39
C ILE A 113 11.59 -3.08 7.90
N THR A 114 12.13 -4.18 8.41
CA THR A 114 12.21 -4.37 9.87
C THR A 114 13.08 -3.26 10.50
N PRO A 115 12.80 -2.85 11.73
CA PRO A 115 13.71 -1.96 12.44
C PRO A 115 15.01 -2.69 12.82
N TYR A 116 16.08 -1.94 13.09
CA TYR A 116 17.32 -2.49 13.61
C TYR A 116 17.17 -2.95 15.06
N GLY A 117 17.03 -4.27 15.27
CA GLY A 117 17.19 -4.92 16.58
C GLY A 117 16.22 -4.46 17.68
N VAL A 118 15.09 -3.88 17.32
CA VAL A 118 14.00 -3.48 18.24
C VAL A 118 12.67 -3.95 17.69
N ASP A 119 11.61 -3.99 18.48
CA ASP A 119 10.26 -4.26 17.96
C ASP A 119 9.62 -2.99 17.35
N ASN A 120 8.35 -3.06 16.94
CA ASN A 120 7.60 -1.88 16.48
C ASN A 120 6.50 -1.43 17.46
N SER A 121 6.63 -1.78 18.75
CA SER A 121 5.62 -1.52 19.79
C SER A 121 5.40 -0.04 20.10
N GLN A 122 6.34 0.83 19.72
CA GLN A 122 6.21 2.28 19.79
C GLN A 122 5.00 2.78 18.96
N ARG A 123 4.51 1.97 18.02
CA ARG A 123 3.26 2.19 17.30
C ARG A 123 2.21 1.22 17.85
N VAL A 124 1.14 1.75 18.45
CA VAL A 124 0.07 0.96 19.12
C VAL A 124 -0.54 -0.14 18.23
N GLY A 125 -0.55 0.04 16.90
CA GLY A 125 -1.03 -0.95 15.93
C GLY A 125 0.07 -1.68 15.15
N GLY A 126 1.34 -1.40 15.42
CA GLY A 126 2.45 -1.74 14.54
C GLY A 126 2.42 -0.93 13.24
N PHE A 127 2.85 -1.56 12.15
CA PHE A 127 2.73 -1.03 10.79
C PHE A 127 1.32 -1.22 10.25
N VAL A 128 0.79 -0.22 9.54
CA VAL A 128 -0.59 -0.22 9.06
C VAL A 128 -0.62 -0.01 7.55
N PHE A 129 -1.31 -0.90 6.86
CA PHE A 129 -1.48 -0.87 5.42
C PHE A 129 -2.96 -0.84 5.06
N ASP A 130 -3.35 0.09 4.19
CA ASP A 130 -4.61 -0.03 3.47
C ASP A 130 -4.46 -1.07 2.35
N VAL A 131 -5.20 -2.17 2.50
CA VAL A 131 -5.23 -3.31 1.57
C VAL A 131 -6.61 -3.50 0.94
N THR A 132 -7.44 -2.46 0.95
CA THR A 132 -8.81 -2.47 0.40
C THR A 132 -8.86 -2.88 -1.08
N ASP A 133 -7.80 -2.58 -1.84
CA ASP A 133 -7.65 -3.01 -3.24
C ASP A 133 -7.73 -4.53 -3.44
N PHE A 134 -7.39 -5.28 -2.41
CA PHE A 134 -7.42 -6.74 -2.39
C PHE A 134 -8.75 -7.30 -1.86
N LYS A 135 -9.79 -6.48 -1.64
CA LYS A 135 -11.08 -6.93 -1.07
C LYS A 135 -11.74 -8.08 -1.82
N SER A 136 -11.51 -8.17 -3.13
CA SER A 136 -11.99 -9.28 -3.96
C SER A 136 -11.28 -10.63 -3.71
N LEU A 137 -10.15 -10.61 -3.01
CA LEU A 137 -9.35 -11.77 -2.59
C LEU A 137 -9.39 -12.00 -1.07
N LEU A 138 -9.85 -11.02 -0.29
CA LEU A 138 -9.90 -11.05 1.19
C LEU A 138 -11.31 -11.35 1.71
N THR A 139 -11.94 -12.41 1.18
CA THR A 139 -13.27 -12.89 1.59
C THR A 139 -13.34 -14.41 1.54
N GLY A 140 -14.09 -15.03 2.47
CA GLY A 140 -14.20 -16.48 2.59
C GLY A 140 -12.88 -17.13 3.02
N THR A 141 -12.44 -18.17 2.30
CA THR A 141 -11.18 -18.87 2.59
C THR A 141 -10.01 -18.17 1.89
N VAL A 142 -9.09 -17.61 2.67
CA VAL A 142 -7.97 -16.78 2.19
C VAL A 142 -6.66 -17.45 2.55
N GLN A 143 -5.76 -17.61 1.56
CA GLN A 143 -4.39 -18.05 1.82
C GLN A 143 -3.48 -16.82 1.89
N LEU A 144 -2.71 -16.71 2.98
CA LEU A 144 -1.74 -15.64 3.21
C LEU A 144 -0.33 -16.21 3.31
N LYS A 145 0.65 -15.41 2.90
CA LYS A 145 2.07 -15.67 3.06
C LYS A 145 2.74 -14.49 3.74
N SER A 146 3.45 -14.74 4.83
CA SER A 146 4.39 -13.78 5.41
C SER A 146 5.81 -14.15 5.02
N PHE A 147 6.65 -13.17 4.73
CA PHE A 147 8.09 -13.36 4.52
C PHE A 147 8.87 -12.25 5.21
N ILE A 148 9.98 -12.62 5.85
CA ILE A 148 11.00 -11.71 6.36
C ILE A 148 12.35 -12.27 5.89
N GLU A 149 13.14 -11.46 5.20
CA GLU A 149 14.48 -11.79 4.70
C GLU A 149 15.52 -11.78 5.85
N VAL A 150 15.19 -12.43 6.97
CA VAL A 150 16.02 -12.48 8.17
C VAL A 150 17.10 -13.53 8.04
N TRP A 151 18.31 -13.24 8.50
CA TRP A 151 19.48 -14.13 8.39
C TRP A 151 20.02 -14.56 9.75
N THR A 152 19.23 -14.43 10.81
CA THR A 152 19.64 -14.78 12.18
C THR A 152 18.65 -15.75 12.82
N VAL A 153 19.14 -16.52 13.80
CA VAL A 153 18.36 -17.55 14.51
C VAL A 153 17.35 -16.95 15.47
N GLU A 154 17.62 -15.76 16.00
CA GLU A 154 16.72 -15.01 16.86
C GLU A 154 15.44 -14.68 16.09
N GLY A 155 15.55 -14.15 14.87
CA GLY A 155 14.38 -13.92 14.02
C GLY A 155 13.43 -12.86 14.56
N TRP A 156 12.14 -13.05 14.28
CA TRP A 156 11.04 -12.15 14.63
C TRP A 156 9.81 -12.96 15.02
N LEU A 157 9.03 -12.50 16.00
CA LEU A 157 7.65 -12.95 16.18
C LEU A 157 6.74 -12.01 15.39
N LEU A 158 6.03 -12.55 14.41
CA LEU A 158 5.13 -11.80 13.55
C LEU A 158 3.67 -12.04 13.96
N THR A 159 2.94 -10.95 14.17
CA THR A 159 1.49 -10.96 14.33
C THR A 159 0.85 -10.08 13.25
N VAL A 160 -0.17 -10.60 12.57
CA VAL A 160 -0.90 -9.88 11.52
C VAL A 160 -2.41 -9.96 11.77
N ASP A 161 -3.03 -8.79 11.88
CA ASP A 161 -4.47 -8.63 12.06
C ASP A 161 -5.05 -7.79 10.92
N PHE A 162 -6.32 -7.99 10.59
CA PHE A 162 -7.06 -7.14 9.65
C PHE A 162 -8.26 -6.53 10.37
N LYS A 163 -8.53 -5.25 10.11
CA LYS A 163 -9.82 -4.63 10.42
C LYS A 163 -10.55 -4.37 9.12
N VAL A 164 -11.73 -4.94 8.99
CA VAL A 164 -12.61 -4.78 7.83
C VAL A 164 -13.79 -3.94 8.24
N THR A 165 -14.01 -2.84 7.53
CA THR A 165 -15.15 -1.95 7.71
C THR A 165 -16.15 -2.22 6.59
N GLU A 166 -17.35 -2.70 6.94
CA GLU A 166 -18.45 -2.93 6.02
C GLU A 166 -19.48 -1.79 6.11
N GLY A 167 -19.87 -1.24 4.97
CA GLY A 167 -20.82 -0.16 4.82
C GLY A 167 -21.34 -0.08 3.37
N ASN A 168 -21.27 1.10 2.78
CA ASN A 168 -21.69 1.40 1.41
C ASN A 168 -20.49 1.87 0.56
N PRO A 169 -19.65 0.95 0.04
CA PRO A 169 -18.49 1.33 -0.76
C PRO A 169 -18.91 2.03 -2.04
N ALA A 170 -18.06 2.95 -2.51
CA ALA A 170 -18.29 3.68 -3.77
C ALA A 170 -18.54 2.74 -4.96
N PHE A 171 -17.91 1.57 -4.96
CA PHE A 171 -18.12 0.50 -5.93
C PHE A 171 -18.23 -0.85 -5.22
N LYS A 172 -19.29 -1.60 -5.56
CA LYS A 172 -19.57 -2.94 -5.01
C LYS A 172 -18.58 -3.98 -5.50
N TYR A 173 -18.12 -3.88 -6.74
CA TYR A 173 -17.26 -4.89 -7.35
C TYR A 173 -15.90 -4.30 -7.66
N SER A 174 -14.84 -5.05 -7.33
CA SER A 174 -13.48 -4.74 -7.76
C SER A 174 -12.74 -5.99 -8.21
N LYS A 175 -11.72 -5.79 -9.03
CA LYS A 175 -10.73 -6.81 -9.41
C LYS A 175 -9.34 -6.20 -9.40
N ILE A 176 -8.36 -7.04 -9.09
CA ILE A 176 -6.94 -6.70 -9.09
C ILE A 176 -6.16 -7.73 -9.89
N VAL A 177 -5.20 -7.28 -10.68
CA VAL A 177 -4.26 -8.14 -11.42
C VAL A 177 -2.84 -7.57 -11.36
N PRO A 178 -1.80 -8.41 -11.28
CA PRO A 178 -0.41 -7.98 -11.40
C PRO A 178 -0.11 -7.55 -12.85
N LEU A 179 0.39 -6.32 -13.02
CA LEU A 179 1.08 -5.93 -14.23
C LEU A 179 2.56 -6.31 -14.14
N ILE A 180 3.18 -6.04 -12.99
CA ILE A 180 4.59 -6.34 -12.68
C ILE A 180 4.65 -6.83 -11.23
N ASP A 181 5.28 -7.96 -10.97
CA ASP A 181 5.42 -8.48 -9.59
C ASP A 181 6.75 -9.23 -9.41
N TYR A 182 7.74 -8.51 -8.91
CA TYR A 182 9.09 -8.97 -8.60
C TYR A 182 9.39 -8.65 -7.13
N THR A 183 8.81 -9.46 -6.24
CA THR A 183 8.69 -9.17 -4.79
C THR A 183 9.04 -10.35 -3.89
N ASN A 184 9.84 -11.32 -4.37
CA ASN A 184 10.18 -12.48 -3.56
C ASN A 184 11.19 -12.17 -2.45
N ASN A 185 12.06 -11.17 -2.66
CA ASN A 185 12.99 -10.64 -1.66
C ASN A 185 13.44 -9.22 -2.09
N SER A 186 14.44 -8.65 -1.42
CA SER A 186 14.97 -7.32 -1.72
C SER A 186 15.67 -7.18 -3.09
N GLN A 187 16.22 -8.26 -3.63
CA GLN A 187 17.10 -8.27 -4.80
C GLN A 187 16.45 -8.98 -5.99
N GLN A 188 15.51 -8.31 -6.66
CA GLN A 188 14.68 -8.96 -7.70
C GLN A 188 15.01 -8.51 -9.11
N ILE A 189 15.05 -7.21 -9.37
CA ILE A 189 15.33 -6.64 -10.68
C ILE A 189 16.68 -5.94 -10.63
N PRO A 190 17.71 -6.38 -11.39
CA PRO A 190 18.98 -5.68 -11.47
C PRO A 190 18.81 -4.22 -11.93
N TYR A 191 19.58 -3.31 -11.34
CA TYR A 191 19.59 -1.89 -11.67
C TYR A 191 21.00 -1.43 -12.07
N GLY A 192 21.09 -0.72 -13.20
CA GLY A 192 22.35 -0.30 -13.79
C GLY A 192 23.14 -1.39 -14.50
N GLU A 193 22.50 -2.54 -14.75
CA GLU A 193 23.05 -3.67 -15.47
C GLU A 193 22.00 -4.18 -16.48
N PRO A 194 22.39 -4.97 -17.50
CA PRO A 194 21.44 -5.58 -18.43
C PRO A 194 20.37 -6.40 -17.69
N ILE A 195 19.11 -6.12 -17.97
CA ILE A 195 17.96 -6.85 -17.43
C ILE A 195 17.74 -8.10 -18.29
N SER A 196 17.57 -9.26 -17.66
CA SER A 196 17.30 -10.52 -18.37
C SER A 196 15.93 -10.49 -19.06
N ASP A 197 15.82 -11.17 -20.21
CA ASP A 197 14.58 -11.25 -21.00
C ASP A 197 13.39 -11.88 -20.25
N ASN A 198 13.65 -12.60 -19.14
CA ASN A 198 12.61 -13.16 -18.28
C ASN A 198 11.97 -12.13 -17.33
N ILE A 199 12.56 -10.94 -17.20
CA ILE A 199 12.01 -9.82 -16.43
C ILE A 199 11.16 -8.96 -17.38
N LYS A 200 9.85 -8.97 -17.17
CA LYS A 200 8.87 -8.21 -17.98
C LYS A 200 8.44 -6.97 -17.21
N LEU A 201 8.94 -5.82 -17.64
CA LEU A 201 8.55 -4.51 -17.11
C LEU A 201 7.57 -3.77 -18.03
N SER A 202 7.14 -4.41 -19.11
CA SER A 202 6.15 -3.89 -20.04
C SER A 202 5.33 -5.02 -20.64
N GLY A 203 4.15 -4.67 -21.13
CA GLY A 203 3.21 -5.57 -21.77
C GLY A 203 1.90 -4.84 -22.03
N SER A 204 0.85 -5.60 -22.31
CA SER A 204 -0.48 -5.03 -22.54
C SER A 204 -1.53 -5.61 -21.60
N VAL A 205 -2.60 -4.87 -21.37
CA VAL A 205 -3.73 -5.29 -20.54
C VAL A 205 -5.06 -4.88 -21.17
N SER A 206 -5.99 -5.83 -21.27
CA SER A 206 -7.37 -5.60 -21.69
C SER A 206 -8.24 -5.26 -20.49
N ILE A 207 -8.78 -4.04 -20.49
CA ILE A 207 -9.58 -3.49 -19.40
C ILE A 207 -11.08 -3.66 -19.72
N PRO A 208 -11.90 -4.22 -18.82
CA PRO A 208 -13.34 -4.40 -19.07
C PRO A 208 -14.08 -3.09 -19.29
N GLU A 209 -15.05 -3.09 -20.21
CA GLU A 209 -15.83 -1.89 -20.59
C GLU A 209 -16.67 -1.32 -19.46
N ASN A 210 -17.16 -2.16 -18.53
CA ASN A 210 -17.93 -1.70 -17.38
C ASN A 210 -17.08 -1.17 -16.22
N SER A 211 -15.76 -0.98 -16.39
CA SER A 211 -14.89 -0.35 -15.39
C SER A 211 -15.29 1.12 -15.18
N LYS A 212 -15.53 1.52 -13.93
CA LYS A 212 -15.87 2.89 -13.52
C LYS A 212 -14.70 3.62 -12.85
N SER A 213 -13.82 2.86 -12.22
CA SER A 213 -12.59 3.33 -11.60
C SER A 213 -11.44 2.44 -12.08
N ILE A 214 -10.31 3.06 -12.40
CA ILE A 214 -9.07 2.38 -12.76
C ILE A 214 -7.97 2.97 -11.89
N LYS A 215 -7.14 2.12 -11.30
CA LYS A 215 -6.08 2.55 -10.41
C LYS A 215 -4.85 1.67 -10.58
N LEU A 216 -3.68 2.30 -10.56
CA LEU A 216 -2.41 1.59 -10.39
C LEU A 216 -2.01 1.66 -8.92
N ARG A 217 -1.64 0.50 -8.36
CA ARG A 217 -1.08 0.36 -7.02
C ARG A 217 0.34 -0.17 -7.15
N SER A 218 1.33 0.62 -6.77
CA SER A 218 2.74 0.21 -6.85
C SER A 218 3.46 0.28 -5.51
N THR A 219 4.40 -0.63 -5.31
CA THR A 219 5.32 -0.63 -4.16
C THR A 219 6.72 -0.96 -4.66
N ILE A 220 7.68 -0.09 -4.37
CA ILE A 220 9.06 -0.17 -4.86
C ILE A 220 10.04 0.17 -3.74
N SER A 221 11.12 -0.60 -3.64
CA SER A 221 12.23 -0.34 -2.72
C SER A 221 13.54 -0.77 -3.38
N GLY A 222 14.57 0.08 -3.30
CA GLY A 222 15.90 -0.19 -3.82
C GLY A 222 16.81 -0.84 -2.77
N TRP A 223 17.71 -1.71 -3.22
CA TRP A 223 18.71 -2.38 -2.41
C TRP A 223 20.10 -2.26 -3.04
N GLY A 224 21.12 -2.26 -2.21
CA GLY A 224 22.51 -2.21 -2.64
C GLY A 224 23.15 -0.83 -2.49
N HIS A 225 24.47 -0.83 -2.62
CA HIS A 225 25.34 0.31 -2.43
C HIS A 225 26.39 0.39 -3.56
N ALA A 226 25.93 0.06 -4.77
CA ALA A 226 26.71 0.07 -5.99
C ALA A 226 27.11 1.48 -6.45
N THR A 227 28.25 1.53 -7.13
CA THR A 227 28.89 2.73 -7.68
C THR A 227 28.66 2.83 -9.19
N PRO A 228 28.80 4.02 -9.81
CA PRO A 228 29.32 5.27 -9.26
C PRO A 228 28.34 5.94 -8.30
N LEU A 229 28.89 6.67 -7.33
CA LEU A 229 28.11 7.50 -6.41
C LEU A 229 27.44 8.64 -7.17
N ASP A 230 26.26 9.04 -6.72
CA ASP A 230 25.63 10.29 -7.12
C ASP A 230 26.49 11.50 -6.71
N SER A 231 26.18 12.68 -7.24
CA SER A 231 26.93 13.91 -6.97
C SER A 231 26.94 14.31 -5.50
N ASP A 232 25.98 13.84 -4.70
CA ASP A 232 25.89 14.05 -3.26
C ASP A 232 26.48 12.88 -2.44
N GLY A 233 27.14 11.92 -3.11
CA GLY A 233 27.87 10.82 -2.48
C GLY A 233 27.03 9.57 -2.20
N ARG A 234 25.80 9.47 -2.72
CA ARG A 234 24.90 8.34 -2.46
C ARG A 234 25.08 7.21 -3.48
N PRO A 235 25.26 5.96 -3.03
CA PRO A 235 25.29 4.81 -3.94
C PRO A 235 23.88 4.28 -4.30
N SER A 236 23.77 3.53 -5.40
CA SER A 236 22.50 2.92 -5.82
C SER A 236 22.30 1.50 -5.27
N ALA A 237 21.09 0.99 -5.06
CA ALA A 237 19.79 1.66 -5.19
C ALA A 237 19.16 2.00 -3.83
N GLU A 238 19.82 1.66 -2.70
CA GLU A 238 19.31 1.97 -1.37
C GLU A 238 19.34 3.47 -1.08
N TRP A 239 20.38 4.19 -1.55
CA TRP A 239 20.64 5.56 -1.11
C TRP A 239 20.35 6.60 -2.18
N GLY A 240 20.73 6.33 -3.42
CA GLY A 240 20.62 7.27 -4.54
C GLY A 240 19.16 7.56 -4.90
N PHE A 241 18.77 8.83 -4.84
CA PHE A 241 17.41 9.26 -5.15
C PHE A 241 17.14 9.19 -6.66
N ARG A 242 15.96 8.70 -7.04
CA ARG A 242 15.59 8.44 -8.44
C ARG A 242 14.14 8.81 -8.73
N ASN A 243 13.82 9.02 -10.00
CA ASN A 243 12.49 9.24 -10.55
C ASN A 243 12.19 8.19 -11.61
N HIS A 244 11.50 7.12 -11.23
CA HIS A 244 11.10 6.08 -12.19
C HIS A 244 9.80 6.46 -12.88
N ASN A 245 9.60 5.92 -14.07
CA ASN A 245 8.47 6.24 -14.92
C ASN A 245 7.54 5.04 -15.09
N LEU A 246 6.25 5.20 -14.82
CA LEU A 246 5.20 4.20 -15.03
C LEU A 246 4.20 4.73 -16.05
N THR A 247 3.96 3.96 -17.11
CA THR A 247 2.97 4.30 -18.14
C THR A 247 1.81 3.31 -18.15
N LEU A 248 0.62 3.81 -18.51
CA LEU A 248 -0.56 3.01 -18.85
C LEU A 248 -1.34 3.71 -19.98
N GLY A 249 -1.35 3.11 -21.17
CA GLY A 249 -1.84 3.74 -22.40
C GLY A 249 -1.09 5.05 -22.66
N SER A 250 -1.83 6.16 -22.73
CA SER A 250 -1.26 7.50 -22.90
C SER A 250 -0.93 8.23 -21.59
N LYS A 251 -1.16 7.61 -20.42
CA LYS A 251 -0.88 8.20 -19.11
C LYS A 251 0.53 7.89 -18.66
N ASP A 252 1.11 8.85 -17.96
CA ASP A 252 2.47 8.84 -17.48
C ASP A 252 2.53 9.25 -16.01
N PHE A 253 3.31 8.53 -15.21
CA PHE A 253 3.40 8.69 -13.76
C PHE A 253 4.84 8.59 -13.29
N ILE A 254 5.25 9.55 -12.45
CA ILE A 254 6.59 9.56 -11.87
C ILE A 254 6.56 9.01 -10.44
N HIS A 255 7.34 7.97 -10.21
CA HIS A 255 7.63 7.43 -8.88
C HIS A 255 8.94 8.00 -8.35
N LYS A 256 8.80 9.02 -7.50
CA LYS A 256 9.92 9.68 -6.84
C LYS A 256 10.41 8.88 -5.63
N MET A 257 11.63 8.39 -5.71
CA MET A 257 12.37 7.72 -4.63
C MET A 257 13.14 8.78 -3.85
N GLU A 258 12.40 9.59 -3.10
CA GLU A 258 12.91 10.74 -2.33
C GLU A 258 13.10 10.39 -0.85
N PRO A 259 13.80 11.25 -0.05
CA PRO A 259 13.79 11.14 1.40
C PRO A 259 12.36 11.11 1.95
N ILE A 260 12.09 10.25 2.94
CA ILE A 260 10.77 10.17 3.59
C ILE A 260 10.80 10.47 5.09
N GLY A 261 11.94 10.95 5.61
CA GLY A 261 12.09 11.43 6.99
C GLY A 261 12.46 10.34 7.98
N CYS A 262 13.44 9.49 7.66
CA CYS A 262 13.81 8.36 8.53
C CYS A 262 14.23 8.80 9.94
N GLY A 263 14.88 9.97 10.08
CA GLY A 263 15.31 10.51 11.37
C GLY A 263 14.16 10.88 12.32
N THR A 264 12.92 10.96 11.83
CA THR A 264 11.72 11.18 12.67
C THR A 264 10.81 9.95 12.73
N ASN A 265 11.32 8.77 12.39
CA ASN A 265 10.54 7.53 12.46
C ASN A 265 10.03 7.29 13.90
N PRO A 266 8.72 7.10 14.12
CA PRO A 266 8.15 6.79 15.44
C PRO A 266 8.71 5.51 16.08
N VAL A 267 9.18 4.55 15.27
CA VAL A 267 9.93 3.38 15.76
C VAL A 267 11.39 3.81 15.95
N SER A 268 11.66 4.48 17.06
CA SER A 268 12.98 4.99 17.43
C SER A 268 13.18 5.08 18.95
N PRO A 269 14.44 5.13 19.43
CA PRO A 269 15.67 4.84 18.69
C PRO A 269 15.76 3.37 18.27
N GLN A 270 16.50 3.08 17.19
CA GLN A 270 16.83 1.71 16.77
C GLN A 270 18.32 1.43 16.95
N ASN A 271 18.71 0.15 16.96
CA ASN A 271 20.06 -0.30 17.31
C ASN A 271 21.06 -0.28 16.12
N GLY A 272 20.80 0.49 15.08
CA GLY A 272 21.62 0.56 13.86
C GLY A 272 21.56 1.91 13.15
N ASN A 273 21.96 1.97 11.88
CA ASN A 273 22.02 3.21 11.10
C ASN A 273 20.64 3.62 10.55
N TRP A 274 19.67 3.84 11.44
CA TRP A 274 18.25 4.01 11.06
C TRP A 274 17.87 5.41 10.57
N ALA A 275 18.54 6.45 11.07
CA ALA A 275 18.12 7.84 10.89
C ALA A 275 18.37 8.44 9.48
N PRO A 276 19.45 8.08 8.74
CA PRO A 276 19.66 8.60 7.40
C PRO A 276 18.61 8.11 6.39
N ASP A 277 18.11 9.03 5.57
CA ASP A 277 17.15 8.72 4.52
C ASP A 277 17.72 7.83 3.42
N ARG A 278 16.98 6.74 3.15
CA ARG A 278 17.11 5.92 1.95
C ARG A 278 16.23 6.48 0.84
N ALA A 279 16.43 6.00 -0.38
CA ALA A 279 15.62 6.35 -1.52
C ALA A 279 14.23 5.70 -1.41
N GLY A 280 13.26 6.44 -0.84
CA GLY A 280 11.86 6.06 -0.79
C GLY A 280 11.47 5.02 0.27
N TRP A 281 12.31 4.72 1.26
CA TRP A 281 11.96 3.84 2.39
C TRP A 281 12.78 4.17 3.65
N CYS A 282 12.37 3.62 4.80
CA CYS A 282 13.11 3.74 6.07
C CYS A 282 13.16 2.41 6.82
N PRO A 283 14.26 2.10 7.53
CA PRO A 283 14.30 1.01 8.51
C PRO A 283 13.20 1.18 9.55
N GLY A 284 12.47 0.11 9.86
CA GLY A 284 11.38 0.15 10.83
C GLY A 284 10.15 0.91 10.35
N GLN A 285 9.82 0.84 9.05
CA GLN A 285 8.69 1.54 8.46
C GLN A 285 8.08 0.75 7.29
N GLU A 286 6.82 1.05 6.98
CA GLU A 286 6.16 0.66 5.75
C GLU A 286 6.88 1.26 4.52
N VAL A 287 7.04 0.45 3.48
CA VAL A 287 7.42 0.99 2.16
C VAL A 287 6.17 1.68 1.58
N PRO A 288 6.28 2.94 1.10
CA PRO A 288 5.12 3.68 0.62
C PRO A 288 4.38 2.98 -0.53
N ILE A 289 3.06 2.94 -0.43
CA ILE A 289 2.17 2.52 -1.52
C ILE A 289 1.89 3.75 -2.40
N ARG A 290 2.22 3.63 -3.69
CA ARG A 290 2.00 4.69 -4.69
C ARG A 290 0.70 4.38 -5.42
N ILE A 291 -0.23 5.32 -5.37
CA ILE A 291 -1.56 5.19 -5.97
C ILE A 291 -1.70 6.20 -7.11
N ASN A 292 -2.02 5.72 -8.31
CA ASN A 292 -2.36 6.56 -9.46
C ASN A 292 -3.78 6.23 -9.93
N SER A 293 -4.75 7.05 -9.54
CA SER A 293 -6.16 6.87 -9.87
C SER A 293 -6.56 7.57 -11.17
N LEU A 294 -7.38 6.91 -11.97
CA LEU A 294 -7.90 7.36 -13.26
C LEU A 294 -9.41 7.10 -13.34
N LEU A 295 -10.18 8.09 -13.80
CA LEU A 295 -11.60 7.91 -14.09
C LEU A 295 -11.78 7.22 -15.45
N ALA A 296 -12.02 5.90 -15.45
CA ALA A 296 -12.44 5.04 -16.57
C ALA A 296 -11.82 5.31 -17.97
N PHE A 297 -10.66 5.96 -18.05
CA PHE A 297 -10.13 6.58 -19.28
C PHE A 297 -9.78 5.57 -20.39
N GLU A 298 -9.62 4.30 -20.03
CA GLU A 298 -9.27 3.20 -20.95
C GLU A 298 -10.15 1.96 -20.77
N ALA A 299 -11.35 2.10 -20.19
CA ALA A 299 -12.31 1.00 -20.12
C ALA A 299 -12.68 0.51 -21.53
N GLY A 300 -12.78 -0.81 -21.71
CA GLY A 300 -13.15 -1.45 -22.97
C GLY A 300 -12.01 -1.58 -24.00
N LYS A 301 -10.78 -1.22 -23.64
CA LYS A 301 -9.62 -1.24 -24.54
C LYS A 301 -8.52 -2.16 -24.02
N THR A 302 -7.66 -2.59 -24.94
CA THR A 302 -6.32 -3.09 -24.60
C THR A 302 -5.35 -1.92 -24.64
N VAL A 303 -4.58 -1.74 -23.57
CA VAL A 303 -3.58 -0.68 -23.44
C VAL A 303 -2.24 -1.24 -23.02
N GLU A 304 -1.17 -0.60 -23.50
CA GLU A 304 0.20 -0.93 -23.10
C GLU A 304 0.51 -0.34 -21.72
N TYR A 305 1.34 -1.03 -20.95
CA TYR A 305 1.95 -0.51 -19.73
C TYR A 305 3.47 -0.70 -19.79
N SER A 306 4.20 0.18 -19.10
CA SER A 306 5.63 0.00 -18.90
C SER A 306 6.11 0.62 -17.60
N TYR A 307 7.15 0.04 -17.00
CA TYR A 307 7.87 0.62 -15.89
C TYR A 307 9.33 0.79 -16.29
N GLN A 308 9.81 2.03 -16.30
CA GLN A 308 11.15 2.39 -16.72
C GLN A 308 11.89 3.00 -15.53
N PHE A 309 13.02 2.39 -15.16
CA PHE A 309 13.87 3.00 -14.15
C PHE A 309 14.61 4.20 -14.74
N GLU A 310 14.81 5.27 -13.96
CA GLU A 310 15.75 6.32 -14.30
C GLU A 310 17.12 5.73 -14.67
N ASN A 311 17.68 6.20 -15.78
CA ASN A 311 18.94 5.70 -16.32
C ASN A 311 20.09 5.93 -15.33
N TRP A 312 20.80 4.86 -15.01
CA TRP A 312 22.04 4.84 -14.26
C TRP A 312 22.79 3.57 -14.68
N ASN A 313 24.12 3.56 -14.63
CA ASN A 313 24.93 2.41 -15.01
C ASN A 313 25.86 2.04 -13.86
N ASN A 314 25.84 0.78 -13.45
CA ASN A 314 26.76 0.24 -12.46
C ASN A 314 28.17 0.18 -13.06
N ASP A 315 29.16 0.73 -12.36
CA ASP A 315 30.57 0.64 -12.78
C ASP A 315 31.25 -0.67 -12.35
N GLY A 316 30.56 -1.49 -11.54
CA GLY A 316 31.03 -2.77 -11.04
C GLY A 316 32.08 -2.67 -9.93
N ASN A 317 32.40 -1.47 -9.44
CA ASN A 317 33.46 -1.29 -8.44
C ASN A 317 33.00 -1.56 -7.00
N ASN A 318 31.69 -1.60 -6.72
CA ASN A 318 31.17 -1.81 -5.36
C ASN A 318 29.85 -2.61 -5.31
N GLY A 319 29.85 -3.83 -5.85
CA GLY A 319 28.68 -4.72 -5.81
C GLY A 319 27.59 -4.31 -6.82
N SER A 320 26.37 -4.79 -6.59
CA SER A 320 25.22 -4.61 -7.49
C SER A 320 24.06 -3.88 -6.81
N ALA A 321 23.17 -3.34 -7.63
CA ALA A 321 21.96 -2.65 -7.20
C ALA A 321 20.72 -3.38 -7.72
N PHE A 322 19.65 -3.35 -6.94
CA PHE A 322 18.40 -4.02 -7.29
C PHE A 322 17.17 -3.20 -6.89
N TYR A 323 16.07 -3.41 -7.60
CA TYR A 323 14.74 -3.02 -7.15
C TYR A 323 13.88 -4.25 -6.91
N SER A 324 13.12 -4.22 -5.82
CA SER A 324 11.92 -5.04 -5.67
C SER A 324 10.71 -4.18 -6.02
N LEU A 325 9.82 -4.67 -6.89
CA LEU A 325 8.73 -3.88 -7.48
C LEU A 325 7.46 -4.73 -7.61
N SER A 326 6.34 -4.20 -7.12
CA SER A 326 5.00 -4.61 -7.51
C SER A 326 4.27 -3.45 -8.15
N THR A 327 3.48 -3.71 -9.19
CA THR A 327 2.50 -2.81 -9.79
C THR A 327 1.27 -3.61 -10.18
N TYR A 328 0.14 -3.27 -9.57
CA TYR A 328 -1.16 -3.90 -9.80
C TYR A 328 -2.10 -2.93 -10.50
N LEU A 329 -2.90 -3.45 -11.43
CA LEU A 329 -4.07 -2.76 -11.96
C LEU A 329 -5.28 -3.15 -11.11
N VAL A 330 -5.93 -2.16 -10.52
CA VAL A 330 -7.19 -2.29 -9.79
C VAL A 330 -8.28 -1.65 -10.63
N ILE A 331 -9.38 -2.37 -10.83
CA ILE A 331 -10.58 -1.84 -11.48
C ILE A 331 -11.78 -2.00 -10.55
N GLU A 332 -12.72 -1.08 -10.64
CA GLU A 332 -13.94 -1.11 -9.84
C GLU A 332 -15.18 -0.78 -10.68
N SER A 333 -16.34 -1.30 -10.27
CA SER A 333 -17.60 -1.14 -10.97
C SER A 333 -18.81 -1.30 -10.04
N ASP A 334 -19.94 -0.73 -10.46
CA ASP A 334 -21.24 -0.90 -9.83
C ASP A 334 -21.90 -2.24 -10.18
N SER A 335 -21.46 -2.89 -11.27
CA SER A 335 -21.92 -4.20 -11.72
C SER A 335 -20.81 -5.25 -11.64
N PRO A 336 -21.16 -6.56 -11.58
CA PRO A 336 -20.15 -7.61 -11.56
C PRO A 336 -19.13 -7.43 -12.69
N ILE A 337 -17.85 -7.46 -12.33
CA ILE A 337 -16.74 -7.19 -13.26
C ILE A 337 -15.75 -8.34 -13.30
N ILE A 338 -15.30 -8.68 -14.50
CA ILE A 338 -14.29 -9.71 -14.74
C ILE A 338 -12.89 -9.14 -14.52
N LYS A 339 -11.88 -10.01 -14.32
CA LYS A 339 -10.49 -9.56 -14.23
C LYS A 339 -10.03 -8.97 -15.57
N PRO A 340 -9.19 -7.91 -15.56
CA PRO A 340 -8.42 -7.55 -16.73
C PRO A 340 -7.58 -8.73 -17.23
N VAL A 341 -7.30 -8.77 -18.53
CA VAL A 341 -6.50 -9.83 -19.15
C VAL A 341 -5.13 -9.26 -19.52
N ILE A 342 -4.06 -9.83 -18.98
CA ILE A 342 -2.68 -9.48 -19.34
C ILE A 342 -2.31 -10.27 -20.60
N ASN A 343 -1.78 -9.62 -21.63
CA ASN A 343 -1.33 -10.25 -22.88
C ASN A 343 0.17 -10.14 -23.09
#